data_AF-A0A8C7A0S5-F1
#
_entry.id   AF-A0A8C7A0S5-F1
#
_cell.length_a   1.000
_cell.length_b   1.000
_cell.length_c   1.000
_cell.angle_alpha   90.00
_cell.angle_beta   90.00
_cell.angle_gamma   90.00
#
_symmetry.space_group_name_H-M   'P 1'
#
loop_
_entity.id
_entity.type
_entity.pdbx_description
1 polymer ?
#
loop_
_entity_poly.entity_id
_entity_poly.type
_entity_poly.pdbx_seq_one_letter_code
_entity_poly.pdbx_strand_id
1 'polypeptide(L)'
;MDFMLRYMYNKDAVDWVGDDNEPLTGFSWRGGSERETTGIQIWSEVFLVDKPDGTKVAVLLMDTQGTFDSQSTLRDSATVFALSTMISSIQVYNLSQNVQEDDLQHLQLFTEYGRLAMEETSLKPFQSLIFLVRDWSFPYEFSYGSDGGARFLEKRLKVSGNQHEELQNVRKHIHSCFSSISCFLLPHPGLKVATNPNFDGKLKEIDDEFIKNLKVLIPWLLRPESLDVKEINGNHITCRGLVEYFKVEAVAVAGRAPWRPRGAVPATAEANNLAAVATAKDTYSRRMEEVCGGDKPFLAPSDLQSRHAELKEEAVKLFRGVKKMGGEEFSRRYLQQLEAEIDELYIQYIKHNDSKNIFHAARTPATLFVVIFITYVIAGVTGFIGLDIIASLCNMIMGLTLITLCTWAYIRYSGEYRELGAVIDQVAAALWDQVGEGALYKLYSAAATHRHLYHHAFPAPKAEAAEGSERKKM
;
A
#
# COMPACT_ATOMS: atom_id res chain seq x y z
N MET A 1 20.19 14.21 10.75
CA MET A 1 19.54 13.24 9.86
C MET A 1 20.55 12.33 9.18
N ASP A 2 21.61 12.82 8.55
CA ASP A 2 22.52 11.95 7.77
C ASP A 2 23.27 10.87 8.57
N PHE A 3 23.63 11.14 9.83
CA PHE A 3 24.15 10.08 10.70
C PHE A 3 23.10 9.00 11.02
N MET A 4 21.81 9.34 11.00
CA MET A 4 20.72 8.35 11.09
C MET A 4 20.68 7.50 9.82
N LEU A 5 20.90 8.09 8.64
CA LEU A 5 21.02 7.32 7.39
C LEU A 5 22.17 6.32 7.46
N ARG A 6 23.37 6.74 7.91
CA ARG A 6 24.51 5.82 8.09
C ARG A 6 24.14 4.64 8.99
N TYR A 7 23.45 4.89 10.11
CA TYR A 7 22.96 3.83 10.99
C TYR A 7 21.94 2.91 10.30
N MET A 8 20.95 3.46 9.60
CA MET A 8 19.92 2.65 8.95
C MET A 8 20.48 1.75 7.83
N TYR A 9 21.48 2.22 7.09
CA TYR A 9 22.18 1.42 6.08
C TYR A 9 23.14 0.39 6.67
N ASN A 10 23.75 0.67 7.83
CA ASN A 10 24.82 -0.16 8.40
C ASN A 10 24.49 -0.69 9.81
N LYS A 11 23.21 -0.92 10.13
CA LYS A 11 22.75 -1.25 11.48
C LYS A 11 23.41 -2.48 12.13
N ASP A 12 23.86 -3.43 11.32
CA ASP A 12 24.49 -4.68 11.78
C ASP A 12 26.02 -4.53 11.95
N ALA A 13 26.59 -3.42 11.52
CA ALA A 13 28.01 -3.12 11.68
C ALA A 13 28.29 -2.50 13.05
N VAL A 14 29.36 -2.95 13.70
CA VAL A 14 29.85 -2.35 14.97
C VAL A 14 30.24 -0.89 14.75
N ASP A 15 30.84 -0.59 13.60
CA ASP A 15 31.27 0.75 13.18
C ASP A 15 30.32 1.37 12.16
N TRP A 16 29.01 1.30 12.40
CA TRP A 16 27.97 1.90 11.55
C TRP A 16 28.14 3.40 11.30
N VAL A 17 28.92 4.09 12.15
CA VAL A 17 29.15 5.54 12.09
C VAL A 17 29.87 5.97 10.80
N GLY A 18 30.51 5.02 10.09
CA GLY A 18 31.25 5.24 8.84
C GLY A 18 32.76 5.39 9.04
N ASP A 19 33.50 5.50 7.94
CA ASP A 19 34.95 5.69 7.97
C ASP A 19 35.33 7.13 8.38
N ASP A 20 36.47 7.27 9.06
CA ASP A 20 36.91 8.57 9.61
C ASP A 20 37.19 9.63 8.53
N ASN A 21 37.50 9.22 7.30
CA ASN A 21 37.75 10.07 6.15
C ASN A 21 36.57 10.19 5.19
N GLU A 22 35.47 9.47 5.44
CA GLU A 22 34.29 9.49 4.58
C GLU A 22 33.45 10.76 4.82
N PRO A 23 33.20 11.57 3.78
CA PRO A 23 32.30 12.73 3.87
C PRO A 23 30.87 12.34 4.28
N LEU A 24 30.16 13.24 4.95
CA LEU A 24 28.77 13.00 5.34
C LEU A 24 27.82 13.42 4.21
N THR A 25 27.07 12.45 3.68
CA THR A 25 26.12 12.66 2.58
C THR A 25 24.72 12.18 2.94
N GLY A 26 23.70 12.79 2.36
CA GLY A 26 22.30 12.46 2.60
C GLY A 26 21.39 13.63 2.24
N PHE A 27 20.67 14.15 3.24
CA PHE A 27 19.94 15.40 3.10
C PHE A 27 20.94 16.56 2.89
N SER A 28 20.53 17.60 2.15
CA SER A 28 21.41 18.76 1.95
C SER A 28 21.66 19.46 3.29
N TRP A 29 22.94 19.64 3.64
CA TRP A 29 23.35 20.40 4.80
C TRP A 29 24.57 21.25 4.44
N ARG A 30 24.68 22.44 5.05
CA ARG A 30 25.85 23.31 4.93
C ARG A 30 25.92 24.28 6.09
N GLY A 31 27.09 24.90 6.25
CA GLY A 31 27.23 26.09 7.09
C GLY A 31 26.61 27.35 6.46
N GLY A 32 26.79 28.48 7.16
CA GLY A 32 26.26 29.79 6.78
C GLY A 32 25.02 30.18 7.56
N SER A 33 24.67 31.47 7.51
CA SER A 33 23.53 32.04 8.26
C SER A 33 22.18 31.84 7.57
N GLU A 34 22.17 31.60 6.26
CA GLU A 34 20.95 31.37 5.49
C GLU A 34 20.54 29.91 5.56
N ARG A 35 19.24 29.66 5.72
CA ARG A 35 18.62 28.33 5.75
C ARG A 35 18.95 27.51 4.50
N GLU A 36 18.86 26.19 4.64
CA GLU A 36 19.07 25.23 3.54
C GLU A 36 17.80 24.41 3.27
N THR A 37 17.35 23.60 4.23
CA THR A 37 16.10 22.82 4.10
C THR A 37 14.89 23.74 4.03
N THR A 38 14.01 23.52 3.04
CA THR A 38 12.72 24.20 2.90
C THR A 38 11.57 23.19 2.91
N GLY A 39 10.51 23.50 3.66
CA GLY A 39 9.37 22.60 3.85
C GLY A 39 9.73 21.30 4.59
N ILE A 40 9.30 20.16 4.05
CA ILE A 40 9.50 18.83 4.60
C ILE A 40 10.07 17.95 3.49
N GLN A 41 11.20 17.30 3.77
CA GLN A 41 11.84 16.33 2.88
C GLN A 41 11.81 14.95 3.54
N ILE A 42 11.58 13.91 2.75
CA ILE A 42 11.67 12.52 3.21
C ILE A 42 12.76 11.81 2.42
N TRP A 43 13.44 10.86 3.07
CA TRP A 43 14.39 10.02 2.37
C TRP A 43 13.65 9.13 1.37
N SER A 44 14.21 8.97 0.17
CA SER A 44 13.55 8.24 -0.93
C SER A 44 13.44 6.74 -0.67
N GLU A 45 14.37 6.18 0.10
CA GLU A 45 14.36 4.78 0.49
C GLU A 45 13.64 4.56 1.82
N VAL A 46 12.66 3.66 1.83
CA VAL A 46 11.95 3.24 3.05
C VAL A 46 12.64 2.01 3.61
N PHE A 47 13.15 2.10 4.84
CA PHE A 47 13.89 1.00 5.45
C PHE A 47 12.94 -0.01 6.08
N LEU A 48 13.13 -1.29 5.77
CA LEU A 48 12.38 -2.38 6.40
C LEU A 48 13.18 -2.94 7.58
N VAL A 49 12.59 -2.90 8.77
CA VAL A 49 13.23 -3.34 10.01
C VAL A 49 12.38 -4.43 10.67
N ASP A 50 13.02 -5.55 10.98
CA ASP A 50 12.42 -6.61 11.79
C ASP A 50 12.50 -6.23 13.27
N LYS A 51 11.35 -6.14 13.93
CA LYS A 51 11.24 -5.92 15.37
C LYS A 51 11.45 -7.23 16.14
N PRO A 52 11.83 -7.16 17.43
CA PRO A 52 12.03 -8.35 18.26
C PRO A 52 10.77 -9.21 18.43
N ASP A 53 9.58 -8.64 18.24
CA ASP A 53 8.30 -9.34 18.28
C ASP A 53 7.99 -10.13 16.98
N GLY A 54 8.90 -10.11 16.00
CA GLY A 54 8.76 -10.77 14.71
C GLY A 54 7.96 -9.98 13.68
N THR A 55 7.49 -8.77 14.01
CA THR A 55 6.82 -7.89 13.04
C THR A 55 7.84 -7.11 12.21
N LYS A 56 7.52 -6.89 10.94
CA LYS A 56 8.33 -6.07 10.04
C LYS A 56 7.71 -4.68 9.89
N VAL A 57 8.48 -3.64 10.19
CA VAL A 57 8.02 -2.24 10.14
C VAL A 57 8.78 -1.45 9.07
N ALA A 58 8.11 -0.45 8.52
CA ALA A 58 8.68 0.49 7.56
C ALA A 58 9.09 1.78 8.29
N VAL A 59 10.37 2.15 8.17
CA VAL A 59 10.94 3.35 8.80
C VAL A 59 11.13 4.42 7.73
N LEU A 60 10.50 5.57 7.97
CA LEU A 60 10.64 6.78 7.15
C LEU A 60 11.44 7.81 7.93
N LEU A 61 12.42 8.43 7.28
CA LEU A 61 13.18 9.55 7.83
C LEU A 61 12.71 10.84 7.18
N MET A 62 12.40 11.83 8.00
CA MET A 62 11.84 13.12 7.59
C MET A 62 12.71 14.26 8.12
N ASP A 63 13.26 15.07 7.23
CA ASP A 63 13.96 16.30 7.54
C ASP A 63 13.03 17.50 7.33
N THR A 64 13.09 18.48 8.23
CA THR A 64 12.15 19.60 8.24
C THR A 64 12.91 20.91 8.26
N GLN A 65 12.36 21.92 7.60
CA GLN A 65 12.85 23.29 7.70
C GLN A 65 12.93 23.75 9.16
N GLY A 66 14.03 24.44 9.49
CA GLY A 66 14.21 25.07 10.80
C GLY A 66 13.17 26.16 11.04
N THR A 67 12.58 26.17 12.23
CA THR A 67 11.63 27.22 12.64
C THR A 67 12.37 28.55 12.83
N PHE A 68 11.68 29.67 12.54
CA PHE A 68 12.16 31.05 12.80
C PHE A 68 13.33 31.54 11.93
N ASP A 69 13.37 31.17 10.66
CA ASP A 69 14.25 31.86 9.71
C ASP A 69 13.72 33.26 9.34
N SER A 70 14.58 34.07 8.70
CA SER A 70 14.30 35.48 8.35
C SER A 70 13.30 35.66 7.20
N GLN A 71 12.93 34.58 6.50
CA GLN A 71 12.12 34.61 5.29
C GLN A 71 10.75 33.93 5.44
N SER A 72 10.53 33.23 6.56
CA SER A 72 9.29 32.51 6.86
C SER A 72 8.49 33.20 7.95
N THR A 73 7.18 33.19 7.78
CA THR A 73 6.28 33.70 8.81
C THR A 73 6.21 32.70 9.97
N LEU A 74 5.75 33.17 11.14
CA LEU A 74 5.42 32.30 12.27
C LEU A 74 4.44 31.19 11.86
N ARG A 75 3.51 31.50 10.93
CA ARG A 75 2.54 30.54 10.38
C ARG A 75 3.20 29.44 9.56
N ASP A 76 4.21 29.77 8.75
CA ASP A 76 4.90 28.78 7.92
C ASP A 76 5.70 27.81 8.80
N SER A 77 6.42 28.35 9.78
CA SER A 77 7.14 27.56 10.79
C SER A 77 6.18 26.66 11.58
N ALA A 78 5.04 27.20 11.99
CA ALA A 78 3.98 26.45 12.68
C ALA A 78 3.43 25.30 11.84
N THR A 79 3.22 25.54 10.55
CA THR A 79 2.65 24.58 9.61
C THR A 79 3.57 23.39 9.42
N VAL A 80 4.86 23.65 9.17
CA VAL A 80 5.88 22.60 9.02
C VAL A 80 6.00 21.78 10.29
N PHE A 81 6.09 22.44 11.45
CA PHE A 81 6.22 21.76 12.73
C PHE A 81 4.98 20.91 13.06
N ALA A 82 3.77 21.47 12.91
CA ALA A 82 2.53 20.74 13.16
C ALA A 82 2.39 19.53 12.24
N LEU A 83 2.61 19.69 10.93
CA LEU A 83 2.57 18.57 9.97
C LEU A 83 3.60 17.51 10.33
N SER A 84 4.84 17.91 10.65
CA SER A 84 5.88 16.95 11.04
C SER A 84 5.50 16.16 12.28
N THR A 85 4.92 16.81 13.29
CA THR A 85 4.49 16.18 14.56
C THR A 85 3.28 15.27 14.37
N MET A 86 2.32 15.66 13.52
CA MET A 86 1.14 14.84 13.22
C MET A 86 1.51 13.55 12.49
N ILE A 87 2.53 13.60 11.63
CA ILE A 87 2.94 12.49 10.78
C ILE A 87 3.98 11.59 11.45
N SER A 88 4.87 12.14 12.28
CA SER A 88 5.90 11.37 12.97
C SER A 88 5.34 10.55 14.14
N SER A 89 5.93 9.39 14.39
CA SER A 89 5.78 8.67 15.67
C SER A 89 6.81 9.13 16.70
N ILE A 90 8.00 9.50 16.23
CA ILE A 90 9.09 10.05 17.03
C ILE A 90 9.43 11.43 16.49
N GLN A 91 9.15 12.47 17.27
CA GLN A 91 9.50 13.85 16.96
C GLN A 91 10.77 14.24 17.72
N VAL A 92 11.85 14.54 17.00
CA VAL A 92 13.08 15.06 17.60
C VAL A 92 13.04 16.59 17.54
N TYR A 93 12.78 17.22 18.68
CA TYR A 93 12.83 18.67 18.82
C TYR A 93 14.27 19.11 19.12
N ASN A 94 14.95 19.54 18.05
CA ASN A 94 16.37 19.93 18.07
C ASN A 94 16.53 21.38 18.54
N LEU A 95 17.13 21.57 19.71
CA LEU A 95 17.31 22.85 20.38
C LEU A 95 18.81 23.18 20.54
N SER A 96 19.13 24.47 20.61
CA SER A 96 20.51 24.92 20.80
C SER A 96 20.76 25.30 22.25
N GLN A 97 21.79 24.72 22.86
CA GLN A 97 22.35 24.98 24.19
C GLN A 97 21.45 24.69 25.39
N ASN A 98 20.17 25.10 25.38
CA ASN A 98 19.26 24.99 26.52
C ASN A 98 17.82 24.78 26.06
N VAL A 99 16.92 24.56 27.03
CA VAL A 99 15.48 24.61 26.83
C VAL A 99 14.98 25.87 27.52
N GLN A 100 14.60 26.87 26.71
CA GLN A 100 14.10 28.16 27.15
C GLN A 100 12.56 28.16 27.23
N GLU A 101 11.95 29.16 27.86
CA GLU A 101 10.48 29.20 28.00
C GLU A 101 9.78 29.50 26.66
N ASP A 102 10.41 30.27 25.77
CA ASP A 102 9.94 30.52 24.42
C ASP A 102 9.91 29.23 23.58
N ASP A 103 10.91 28.34 23.73
CA ASP A 103 10.87 27.00 23.11
C ASP A 103 9.60 26.23 23.51
N LEU A 104 9.24 26.29 24.80
CA LEU A 104 8.07 25.61 25.34
C LEU A 104 6.76 26.29 24.88
N GLN A 105 6.72 27.62 24.81
CA GLN A 105 5.58 28.37 24.29
C GLN A 105 5.35 28.13 22.80
N HIS A 106 6.42 28.02 22.01
CA HIS A 106 6.33 27.62 20.61
C HIS A 106 5.69 26.23 20.49
N LEU A 107 6.14 25.27 21.31
CA LEU A 107 5.54 23.94 21.36
C LEU A 107 4.04 24.00 21.75
N GLN A 108 3.63 24.93 22.61
CA GLN A 108 2.22 25.13 23.01
C GLN A 108 1.33 25.51 21.82
N LEU A 109 1.78 26.46 20.99
CA LEU A 109 1.02 26.92 19.82
C LEU A 109 0.68 25.76 18.88
N PHE A 110 1.57 24.76 18.79
CA PHE A 110 1.43 23.61 17.89
C PHE A 110 0.68 22.43 18.51
N THR A 111 0.61 22.38 19.83
CA THR A 111 -0.08 21.31 20.59
C THR A 111 -1.53 21.67 20.93
N GLU A 112 -1.98 22.93 20.75
CA GLU A 112 -3.40 23.30 20.80
C GLU A 112 -4.27 22.49 19.82
N TYR A 113 -3.64 21.96 18.76
CA TYR A 113 -4.22 20.94 17.90
C TYR A 113 -4.58 19.67 18.67
N GLY A 114 -3.59 19.18 19.42
CA GLY A 114 -3.69 17.99 20.22
C GLY A 114 -4.82 18.09 21.22
N ARG A 115 -5.02 19.26 21.85
CA ARG A 115 -6.15 19.48 22.77
C ARG A 115 -7.51 19.33 22.09
N LEU A 116 -7.70 19.85 20.88
CA LEU A 116 -8.98 19.69 20.19
C LEU A 116 -9.19 18.25 19.71
N ALA A 117 -8.14 17.53 19.34
CA ALA A 117 -8.23 16.09 19.10
C ALA A 117 -8.62 15.33 20.38
N MET A 118 -8.08 15.71 21.54
CA MET A 118 -8.41 15.13 22.86
C MET A 118 -9.86 15.39 23.32
N GLU A 119 -10.55 16.39 22.76
CA GLU A 119 -11.98 16.61 23.05
C GLU A 119 -12.87 15.52 22.40
N GLU A 120 -12.40 14.88 21.33
CA GLU A 120 -13.12 13.80 20.62
C GLU A 120 -12.59 12.39 20.95
N THR A 121 -11.33 12.26 21.39
CA THR A 121 -10.73 10.98 21.79
C THR A 121 -10.09 11.06 23.18
N SER A 122 -10.25 10.02 23.99
CA SER A 122 -9.62 9.94 25.32
C SER A 122 -8.12 9.61 25.27
N LEU A 123 -7.57 9.40 24.07
CA LEU A 123 -6.17 9.08 23.85
C LEU A 123 -5.33 10.35 23.64
N LYS A 124 -4.06 10.27 24.01
CA LYS A 124 -3.10 11.34 23.67
C LYS A 124 -2.90 11.38 22.15
N PRO A 125 -2.81 12.58 21.55
CA PRO A 125 -2.77 12.77 20.09
C PRO A 125 -1.43 12.37 19.48
N PHE A 126 -0.33 12.49 20.22
CA PHE A 126 1.01 12.21 19.74
C PHE A 126 1.74 11.18 20.60
N GLN A 127 2.76 10.57 20.02
CA GLN A 127 3.52 9.49 20.64
C GLN A 127 4.75 10.04 21.37
N SER A 128 5.92 9.99 20.72
CA SER A 128 7.21 10.26 21.37
C SER A 128 7.77 11.62 20.98
N LEU A 129 8.04 12.48 21.97
CA LEU A 129 8.75 13.75 21.82
C LEU A 129 10.12 13.69 22.49
N ILE A 130 11.15 14.08 21.75
CA ILE A 130 12.54 14.03 22.22
C ILE A 130 13.14 15.42 22.15
N PHE A 131 13.47 16.00 23.30
CA PHE A 131 14.25 17.22 23.40
C PHE A 131 15.73 16.89 23.18
N LEU A 132 16.24 17.16 21.98
CA LEU A 132 17.66 17.02 21.68
C LEU A 132 18.33 18.38 21.87
N VAL A 133 19.04 18.55 22.99
CA VAL A 133 19.76 19.79 23.29
C VAL A 133 21.18 19.68 22.75
N ARG A 134 21.46 20.47 21.71
CA ARG A 134 22.78 20.59 21.08
C ARG A 134 23.68 21.49 21.89
N ASP A 135 24.99 21.32 21.76
CA ASP A 135 25.99 22.20 22.34
C ASP A 135 25.84 22.40 23.86
N TRP A 136 25.40 21.34 24.56
CA TRP A 136 25.23 21.37 26.01
C TRP A 136 26.57 21.63 26.69
N SER A 137 26.62 22.67 27.51
CA SER A 137 27.86 23.21 28.06
C SER A 137 28.05 22.95 29.55
N PHE A 138 27.12 22.24 30.20
CA PHE A 138 27.11 22.03 31.66
C PHE A 138 27.10 20.55 32.06
N PRO A 139 28.02 19.70 31.54
CA PRO A 139 28.07 18.26 31.86
C PRO A 139 28.31 17.97 33.35
N TYR A 140 28.88 18.95 34.07
CA TYR A 140 29.11 18.87 35.51
C TYR A 140 27.84 19.07 36.35
N GLU A 141 26.77 19.67 35.81
CA GLU A 141 25.46 19.75 36.47
C GLU A 141 24.55 18.60 36.03
N PHE A 142 24.45 18.40 34.71
CA PHE A 142 23.73 17.29 34.08
C PHE A 142 24.62 16.66 33.02
N SER A 143 25.00 15.40 33.20
CA SER A 143 25.88 14.68 32.29
C SER A 143 25.31 14.58 30.88
N TYR A 144 26.19 14.42 29.89
CA TYR A 144 25.77 14.10 28.52
C TYR A 144 24.94 12.81 28.46
N GLY A 145 24.12 12.69 27.41
CA GLY A 145 23.26 11.53 27.17
C GLY A 145 21.82 11.67 27.67
N SER A 146 21.11 10.54 27.68
CA SER A 146 19.70 10.45 28.07
C SER A 146 19.47 10.60 29.57
N ASP A 147 20.37 10.09 30.41
CA ASP A 147 20.18 10.07 31.87
C ASP A 147 20.26 11.47 32.47
N GLY A 148 21.26 12.25 32.05
CA GLY A 148 21.36 13.66 32.42
C GLY A 148 20.23 14.49 31.80
N GLY A 149 19.86 14.20 30.55
CA GLY A 149 18.74 14.82 29.86
C GLY A 149 17.41 14.61 30.57
N ALA A 150 17.11 13.39 31.03
CA ALA A 150 15.90 13.08 31.79
C ALA A 150 15.80 13.91 33.06
N ARG A 151 16.88 13.97 33.87
CA ARG A 151 16.91 14.78 35.10
C ARG A 151 16.79 16.28 34.84
N PHE A 152 17.44 16.76 33.77
CA PHE A 152 17.36 18.15 33.35
C PHE A 152 15.94 18.51 32.91
N LEU A 153 15.31 17.68 32.07
CA LEU A 153 13.98 17.93 31.55
C LEU A 153 12.91 17.81 32.64
N GLU A 154 13.04 16.86 33.57
CA GLU A 154 12.15 16.73 34.73
C GLU A 154 12.13 18.04 35.54
N LYS A 155 13.31 18.63 35.79
CA LYS A 155 13.42 19.95 36.45
C LYS A 155 12.76 21.06 35.64
N ARG A 156 12.90 21.06 34.31
CA ARG A 156 12.35 22.09 33.40
C ARG A 156 10.83 22.01 33.26
N LEU A 157 10.27 20.82 33.13
CA LEU A 157 8.83 20.59 32.93
C LEU A 157 8.05 20.41 34.23
N LYS A 158 8.71 20.44 35.40
CA LYS A 158 8.04 20.37 36.70
C LYS A 158 7.02 21.50 36.85
N VAL A 159 5.76 21.11 37.04
CA VAL A 159 4.66 22.02 37.38
C VAL A 159 4.72 22.29 38.88
N SER A 160 4.84 23.57 39.26
CA SER A 160 4.86 24.01 40.65
C SER A 160 3.77 25.05 40.90
N GLY A 161 3.11 25.00 42.06
CA GLY A 161 2.06 25.96 42.44
C GLY A 161 2.54 27.40 42.54
N ASN A 162 3.86 27.62 42.65
CA ASN A 162 4.47 28.95 42.71
C ASN A 162 4.75 29.55 41.32
N GLN A 163 4.57 28.78 40.24
CA GLN A 163 4.75 29.28 38.88
C GLN A 163 3.54 30.10 38.45
N HIS A 164 3.76 31.09 37.58
CA HIS A 164 2.67 31.79 36.91
C HIS A 164 1.78 30.80 36.15
N GLU A 165 0.47 31.06 36.10
CA GLU A 165 -0.52 30.13 35.53
C GLU A 165 -0.20 29.76 34.08
N GLU A 166 0.26 30.73 33.29
CA GLU A 166 0.69 30.52 31.90
C GLU A 166 1.80 29.46 31.77
N LEU A 167 2.81 29.51 32.65
CA LEU A 167 3.93 28.56 32.66
C LEU A 167 3.47 27.15 33.06
N GLN A 168 2.50 27.05 33.98
CA GLN A 168 1.90 25.78 34.36
C GLN A 168 1.09 25.19 33.22
N ASN A 169 0.33 26.03 32.51
CA ASN A 169 -0.55 25.61 31.41
C ASN A 169 0.27 25.06 30.24
N VAL A 170 1.37 25.72 29.85
CA VAL A 170 2.32 25.22 28.84
C VAL A 170 2.78 23.80 29.18
N ARG A 171 3.26 23.58 30.41
CA ARG A 171 3.80 22.29 30.87
C ARG A 171 2.74 21.19 30.92
N LYS A 172 1.56 21.49 31.50
CA LYS A 172 0.42 20.55 31.57
C LYS A 172 0.01 20.09 30.17
N HIS A 173 0.01 21.03 29.22
CA HIS A 173 -0.41 20.80 27.85
C HIS A 173 0.59 19.96 27.05
N ILE A 174 1.89 20.18 27.24
CA ILE A 174 2.92 19.30 26.66
C ILE A 174 2.73 17.85 27.18
N HIS A 175 2.52 17.69 28.49
CA HIS A 175 2.26 16.39 29.09
C HIS A 175 0.96 15.73 28.61
N SER A 176 -0.08 16.50 28.25
CA SER A 176 -1.33 15.95 27.74
C SER A 176 -1.21 15.51 26.27
N CYS A 177 -0.30 16.09 25.50
CA CYS A 177 -0.22 15.85 24.06
C CYS A 177 0.63 14.63 23.66
N PHE A 178 1.69 14.30 24.42
CA PHE A 178 2.63 13.23 24.07
C PHE A 178 2.56 12.05 25.04
N SER A 179 2.57 10.82 24.53
CA SER A 179 2.62 9.60 25.34
C SER A 179 3.95 9.44 26.06
N SER A 180 5.05 9.77 25.38
CA SER A 180 6.41 9.73 25.92
C SER A 180 7.12 11.05 25.65
N ILE A 181 7.84 11.56 26.66
CA ILE A 181 8.66 12.76 26.54
C ILE A 181 10.03 12.42 27.13
N SER A 182 11.07 12.58 26.33
CA SER A 182 12.46 12.30 26.70
C SER A 182 13.38 13.46 26.34
N CYS A 183 14.60 13.46 26.87
CA CYS A 183 15.62 14.46 26.53
C CYS A 183 16.98 13.81 26.42
N PHE A 184 17.80 14.30 25.49
CA PHE A 184 19.18 13.90 25.29
C PHE A 184 20.06 15.15 25.23
N LEU A 185 21.11 15.20 26.05
CA LEU A 185 22.08 16.30 26.07
C LEU A 185 23.30 15.92 25.25
N LEU A 186 23.54 16.65 24.16
CA LEU A 186 24.64 16.41 23.24
C LEU A 186 25.72 17.49 23.40
N PRO A 187 27.02 17.13 23.48
CA PRO A 187 28.11 18.11 23.55
C PRO A 187 28.21 18.93 22.27
N HIS A 188 29.07 19.95 22.29
CA HIS A 188 29.43 20.70 21.10
C HIS A 188 30.31 19.83 20.17
N PRO A 189 30.10 19.82 18.84
CA PRO A 189 30.84 18.95 17.90
C PRO A 189 32.29 19.38 17.62
N GLY A 190 32.75 20.45 18.26
CA GLY A 190 34.06 21.08 18.05
C GLY A 190 34.00 22.29 17.13
N LEU A 191 34.92 23.24 17.32
CA LEU A 191 34.94 24.52 16.58
C LEU A 191 35.15 24.34 15.08
N LYS A 192 35.88 23.30 14.66
CA LYS A 192 36.08 22.98 13.24
C LYS A 192 34.75 22.77 12.52
N VAL A 193 33.86 21.99 13.13
CA VAL A 193 32.52 21.71 12.59
C VAL A 193 31.69 23.00 12.47
N ALA A 194 31.78 23.88 13.48
CA ALA A 194 30.98 25.10 13.54
C ALA A 194 31.46 26.22 12.61
N THR A 195 32.77 26.37 12.40
CA THR A 195 33.34 27.57 11.75
C THR A 195 34.11 27.31 10.47
N ASN A 196 34.50 26.06 10.16
CA ASN A 196 35.30 25.78 8.96
C ASN A 196 34.38 25.66 7.73
N PRO A 197 34.52 26.54 6.71
CA PRO A 197 33.68 26.46 5.50
C PRO A 197 33.98 25.23 4.65
N ASN A 198 35.13 24.58 4.84
CA ASN A 198 35.54 23.39 4.09
C ASN A 198 35.18 22.08 4.80
N PHE A 199 34.48 22.15 5.94
CA PHE A 199 34.06 20.95 6.66
C PHE A 199 33.01 20.19 5.85
N ASP A 200 33.27 18.91 5.58
CA ASP A 200 32.44 18.03 4.76
C ASP A 200 31.90 16.81 5.54
N GLY A 201 31.93 16.87 6.88
CA GLY A 201 31.29 15.85 7.73
C GLY A 201 32.18 14.69 8.15
N LYS A 202 33.48 14.71 7.80
CA LYS A 202 34.43 13.66 8.19
C LYS A 202 34.58 13.55 9.70
N LEU A 203 34.54 12.32 10.22
CA LEU A 203 34.57 12.06 11.67
C LEU A 203 35.86 12.54 12.34
N LYS A 204 37.01 12.42 11.66
CA LYS A 204 38.30 12.88 12.21
C LYS A 204 38.37 14.38 12.55
N GLU A 205 37.41 15.17 12.05
CA GLU A 205 37.33 16.61 12.29
C GLU A 205 36.28 16.98 13.35
N ILE A 206 35.56 15.99 13.87
CA ILE A 206 34.53 16.10 14.90
C ILE A 206 35.13 15.71 16.25
N ASP A 207 34.71 16.39 17.32
CA ASP A 207 35.19 16.12 18.67
C ASP A 207 34.82 14.69 19.15
N ASP A 208 35.76 14.01 19.80
CA ASP A 208 35.61 12.58 20.16
C ASP A 208 34.46 12.36 21.15
N GLU A 209 34.26 13.30 22.09
CA GLU A 209 33.16 13.24 23.04
C GLU A 209 31.80 13.39 22.34
N PHE A 210 31.73 14.16 21.25
CA PHE A 210 30.55 14.25 20.41
C PHE A 210 30.27 12.93 19.70
N ILE A 211 31.29 12.33 19.06
CA ILE A 211 31.15 11.05 18.37
C ILE A 211 30.69 9.96 19.35
N LYS A 212 31.26 9.93 20.56
CA LYS A 212 30.89 8.98 21.61
C LYS A 212 29.40 9.09 21.98
N ASN A 213 28.90 10.30 22.21
CA ASN A 213 27.49 10.52 22.54
C ASN A 213 26.57 10.30 21.32
N LEU A 214 27.04 10.62 20.11
CA LEU A 214 26.32 10.33 18.86
C LEU A 214 26.13 8.81 18.66
N LYS A 215 27.18 8.02 18.95
CA LYS A 215 27.13 6.55 18.93
C LYS A 215 26.10 5.96 19.89
N VAL A 216 25.70 6.70 20.92
CA VAL A 216 24.63 6.32 21.87
C VAL A 216 23.27 6.86 21.40
N LEU A 217 23.22 8.11 20.96
CA LEU A 217 21.99 8.79 20.54
C LEU A 217 21.28 8.06 19.39
N ILE A 218 21.98 7.75 18.31
CA ILE A 218 21.33 7.22 17.11
C ILE A 218 20.73 5.83 17.34
N PRO A 219 21.42 4.86 17.97
CA PRO A 219 20.81 3.58 18.31
C PRO A 219 19.70 3.72 19.35
N TRP A 220 19.79 4.66 20.29
CA TRP A 220 18.71 4.92 21.25
C TRP A 220 17.41 5.35 20.54
N LEU A 221 17.52 6.13 19.46
CA LEU A 221 16.39 6.55 18.62
C LEU A 221 15.86 5.46 17.68
N LEU A 222 16.75 4.68 17.04
CA LEU A 222 16.41 3.91 15.84
C LEU A 222 16.60 2.39 15.96
N ARG A 223 17.04 1.87 17.11
CA ARG A 223 17.11 0.42 17.29
C ARG A 223 15.73 -0.22 17.18
N PRO A 224 15.64 -1.49 16.72
CA PRO A 224 14.36 -2.17 16.50
C PRO A 224 13.40 -2.12 17.70
N GLU A 225 13.94 -2.13 18.93
CA GLU A 225 13.17 -2.05 20.17
C GLU A 225 12.54 -0.66 20.41
N SER A 226 13.21 0.40 19.96
CA SER A 226 12.81 1.80 20.17
C SER A 226 11.87 2.32 19.09
N LEU A 227 11.66 1.57 18.00
CA LEU A 227 10.82 2.01 16.89
C LEU A 227 9.34 1.92 17.25
N ASP A 228 8.78 3.07 17.61
CA ASP A 228 7.35 3.25 17.80
C ASP A 228 6.63 3.26 16.44
N VAL A 229 5.73 2.29 16.23
CA VAL A 229 4.87 2.26 15.04
C VAL A 229 3.90 3.43 15.12
N LYS A 230 3.73 4.18 14.02
CA LYS A 230 2.82 5.33 14.01
C LYS A 230 1.39 4.90 14.37
N GLU A 231 0.85 5.53 15.40
CA GLU A 231 -0.54 5.36 15.82
C GLU A 231 -1.33 6.65 15.65
N ILE A 232 -2.55 6.53 15.12
CA ILE A 232 -3.53 7.61 15.10
C ILE A 232 -4.86 7.03 15.60
N ASN A 233 -5.41 7.65 16.63
CA ASN A 233 -6.62 7.19 17.33
C ASN A 233 -6.55 5.71 17.81
N GLY A 234 -5.36 5.27 18.22
CA GLY A 234 -5.11 3.90 18.71
C GLY A 234 -5.12 2.83 17.61
N ASN A 235 -5.03 3.20 16.34
CA ASN A 235 -4.78 2.26 15.25
C ASN A 235 -3.36 2.47 14.68
N HIS A 236 -2.67 1.36 14.41
CA HIS A 236 -1.41 1.38 13.68
C HIS A 236 -1.62 1.83 12.23
N ILE A 237 -0.76 2.72 11.77
CA ILE A 237 -0.84 3.34 10.46
C ILE A 237 0.19 2.70 9.52
N THR A 238 -0.29 2.21 8.37
CA THR A 238 0.56 1.70 7.29
C THR A 238 1.10 2.85 6.43
N CYS A 239 2.13 2.60 5.61
CA CYS A 239 2.66 3.63 4.70
C CYS A 239 1.58 4.21 3.78
N ARG A 240 0.68 3.37 3.27
CA ARG A 240 -0.45 3.84 2.44
C ARG A 240 -1.39 4.73 3.25
N GLY A 241 -1.75 4.32 4.47
CA GLY A 241 -2.57 5.13 5.35
C GLY A 241 -1.92 6.49 5.64
N LEU A 242 -0.62 6.50 5.91
CA LEU A 242 0.15 7.72 6.21
C LEU A 242 0.10 8.75 5.07
N VAL A 243 0.12 8.30 3.82
CA VAL A 243 -0.04 9.17 2.64
C VAL A 243 -1.42 9.83 2.61
N GLU A 244 -2.48 9.12 2.96
CA GLU A 244 -3.83 9.70 3.03
C GLU A 244 -3.95 10.73 4.15
N TYR A 245 -3.36 10.47 5.33
CA TYR A 245 -3.24 11.48 6.39
C TYR A 245 -2.49 12.71 5.91
N PHE A 246 -1.34 12.52 5.26
CA PHE A 246 -0.54 13.65 4.79
C PHE A 246 -1.32 14.53 3.81
N LYS A 247 -2.05 13.95 2.85
CA LYS A 247 -2.85 14.71 1.89
C LYS A 247 -3.92 15.56 2.57
N VAL A 248 -4.68 14.97 3.50
CA VAL A 248 -5.79 15.66 4.15
C VAL A 248 -5.28 16.73 5.11
N GLU A 249 -4.29 16.40 5.94
CA GLU A 249 -3.70 17.36 6.89
C GLU A 249 -2.99 18.50 6.16
N ALA A 250 -2.24 18.22 5.08
CA ALA A 250 -1.62 19.27 4.27
C ALA A 250 -2.64 20.27 3.72
N VAL A 251 -3.79 19.78 3.22
CA VAL A 251 -4.89 20.64 2.75
C VAL A 251 -5.52 21.42 3.90
N ALA A 252 -5.73 20.78 5.05
CA ALA A 252 -6.30 21.43 6.24
C ALA A 252 -5.41 22.59 6.73
N VAL A 253 -4.09 22.43 6.68
CA VAL A 253 -3.15 23.49 7.09
C VAL A 253 -2.93 24.55 5.98
N ALA A 254 -3.04 24.17 4.70
CA ALA A 254 -2.87 25.07 3.55
C ALA A 254 -4.07 26.01 3.27
N GLY A 255 -5.24 25.75 3.86
CA GLY A 255 -6.43 26.61 3.70
C GLY A 255 -6.14 28.08 4.05
N ARG A 256 -6.66 29.04 3.28
CA ARG A 256 -6.44 30.49 3.49
C ARG A 256 -6.92 31.03 4.84
N ALA A 257 -7.76 30.29 5.56
CA ALA A 257 -8.13 30.62 6.92
C ALA A 257 -6.92 30.47 7.88
N PRO A 258 -6.86 31.21 8.99
CA PRO A 258 -5.93 30.87 10.07
C PRO A 258 -6.11 29.40 10.40
N TRP A 259 -5.01 28.66 10.57
CA TRP A 259 -5.08 27.31 11.09
C TRP A 259 -5.91 27.37 12.39
N ARG A 260 -7.09 26.75 12.36
CA ARG A 260 -7.99 26.66 13.50
C ARG A 260 -8.04 25.19 13.88
N PRO A 261 -7.66 24.82 15.11
CA PRO A 261 -7.56 23.41 15.45
C PRO A 261 -8.92 22.66 15.32
N ARG A 262 -10.06 23.38 15.31
CA ARG A 262 -11.40 22.83 15.03
C ARG A 262 -11.56 22.26 13.62
N GLY A 263 -10.79 22.73 12.63
CA GLY A 263 -10.83 22.23 11.26
C GLY A 263 -10.01 20.96 11.05
N ALA A 264 -9.01 20.73 11.90
CA ALA A 264 -8.08 19.63 11.73
C ALA A 264 -8.62 18.31 12.33
N VAL A 265 -9.51 18.34 13.34
CA VAL A 265 -10.17 17.12 13.85
C VAL A 265 -11.10 16.46 12.80
N PRO A 266 -11.99 17.20 12.09
CA PRO A 266 -12.72 16.66 10.94
C PRO A 266 -11.80 16.15 9.82
N ALA A 267 -10.65 16.80 9.61
CA ALA A 267 -9.66 16.37 8.63
C ALA A 267 -9.03 15.02 9.03
N THR A 268 -8.70 14.84 10.30
CA THR A 268 -8.23 13.56 10.82
C THR A 268 -9.29 12.48 10.68
N ALA A 269 -10.55 12.78 10.98
CA ALA A 269 -11.67 11.84 10.76
C ALA A 269 -11.82 11.44 9.28
N GLU A 270 -11.70 12.40 8.36
CA GLU A 270 -11.67 12.14 6.92
C GLU A 270 -10.47 11.25 6.51
N ALA A 271 -9.27 11.57 6.99
CA ALA A 271 -8.06 10.78 6.72
C ALA A 271 -8.15 9.34 7.27
N ASN A 272 -8.68 9.17 8.48
CA ASN A 272 -8.94 7.85 9.09
C ASN A 272 -9.82 7.00 8.16
N ASN A 273 -10.90 7.59 7.66
CA ASN A 273 -11.84 6.92 6.77
C ASN A 273 -11.20 6.62 5.41
N LEU A 274 -10.51 7.57 4.79
CA LEU A 274 -9.83 7.37 3.50
C LEU A 274 -8.74 6.29 3.58
N ALA A 275 -7.94 6.29 4.66
CA ALA A 275 -6.96 5.24 4.92
C ALA A 275 -7.61 3.86 5.06
N ALA A 276 -8.76 3.78 5.73
CA ALA A 276 -9.53 2.55 5.86
C ALA A 276 -10.12 2.09 4.50
N VAL A 277 -10.66 3.00 3.68
CA VAL A 277 -11.13 2.70 2.32
C VAL A 277 -9.97 2.16 1.47
N ALA A 278 -8.83 2.85 1.47
CA ALA A 278 -7.67 2.46 0.68
C ALA A 278 -7.11 1.09 1.08
N THR A 279 -7.15 0.76 2.38
CA THR A 279 -6.71 -0.55 2.91
C THR A 279 -7.70 -1.67 2.55
N ALA A 280 -9.00 -1.42 2.68
CA ALA A 280 -10.04 -2.40 2.32
C ALA A 280 -10.06 -2.69 0.81
N LYS A 281 -9.95 -1.66 -0.02
CA LYS A 281 -9.87 -1.78 -1.48
C LYS A 281 -8.63 -2.56 -1.94
N ASP A 282 -7.48 -2.32 -1.31
CA ASP A 282 -6.26 -3.08 -1.62
C ASP A 282 -6.42 -4.57 -1.30
N THR A 283 -7.00 -4.85 -0.14
CA THR A 283 -7.24 -6.21 0.31
C THR A 283 -8.15 -6.94 -0.67
N TYR A 284 -9.24 -6.31 -1.10
CA TYR A 284 -10.11 -6.84 -2.15
C TYR A 284 -9.35 -7.09 -3.47
N SER A 285 -8.59 -6.11 -3.94
CA SER A 285 -7.86 -6.20 -5.22
C SER A 285 -6.83 -7.33 -5.20
N ARG A 286 -6.03 -7.43 -4.13
CA ARG A 286 -5.04 -8.51 -3.95
C ARG A 286 -5.68 -9.89 -3.95
N ARG A 287 -6.82 -10.05 -3.26
CA ARG A 287 -7.55 -11.32 -3.21
C ARG A 287 -8.20 -11.67 -4.55
N MET A 288 -8.74 -10.69 -5.27
CA MET A 288 -9.27 -10.90 -6.62
C MET A 288 -8.18 -11.31 -7.61
N GLU A 289 -6.97 -10.74 -7.53
CA GLU A 289 -5.83 -11.21 -8.32
C GLU A 289 -5.45 -12.67 -8.02
N GLU A 290 -5.53 -13.11 -6.75
CA GLU A 290 -5.30 -14.51 -6.38
C GLU A 290 -6.34 -15.47 -7.01
N VAL A 291 -7.55 -14.98 -7.29
CA VAL A 291 -8.68 -15.75 -7.83
C VAL A 291 -8.70 -15.73 -9.36
N CYS A 292 -8.65 -14.55 -9.98
CA CYS A 292 -8.83 -14.37 -11.42
C CYS A 292 -7.74 -13.52 -12.11
N GLY A 293 -6.60 -13.28 -11.45
CA GLY A 293 -5.46 -12.55 -12.02
C GLY A 293 -4.84 -13.22 -13.23
N GLY A 294 -3.95 -12.55 -13.97
CA GLY A 294 -3.47 -12.97 -15.30
C GLY A 294 -3.07 -14.45 -15.43
N ASP A 295 -2.38 -14.98 -14.42
CA ASP A 295 -1.85 -16.35 -14.39
C ASP A 295 -2.87 -17.41 -13.95
N LYS A 296 -4.12 -17.01 -13.65
CA LYS A 296 -5.20 -17.88 -13.18
C LYS A 296 -6.12 -18.29 -14.33
N PRO A 297 -6.63 -19.54 -14.32
CA PRO A 297 -7.54 -20.03 -15.35
C PRO A 297 -8.86 -19.24 -15.36
N PHE A 298 -9.59 -19.36 -16.47
CA PHE A 298 -10.95 -18.83 -16.59
C PHE A 298 -11.85 -19.41 -15.48
N LEU A 299 -12.61 -18.52 -14.84
CA LEU A 299 -13.66 -18.87 -13.88
C LEU A 299 -15.05 -18.66 -14.50
N ALA A 300 -15.98 -19.56 -14.20
CA ALA A 300 -17.37 -19.37 -14.63
C ALA A 300 -17.95 -18.09 -14.00
N PRO A 301 -18.80 -17.33 -14.71
CA PRO A 301 -19.35 -16.08 -14.19
C PRO A 301 -20.08 -16.21 -12.85
N SER A 302 -20.77 -17.34 -12.61
CA SER A 302 -21.43 -17.65 -11.34
C SER A 302 -20.42 -17.77 -10.18
N ASP A 303 -19.30 -18.44 -10.44
CA ASP A 303 -18.28 -18.70 -9.42
C ASP A 303 -17.49 -17.43 -9.13
N LEU A 304 -17.18 -16.66 -10.19
CA LEU A 304 -16.54 -15.35 -10.06
C LEU A 304 -17.42 -14.39 -9.25
N GLN A 305 -18.73 -14.37 -9.50
CA GLN A 305 -19.68 -13.55 -8.74
C GLN A 305 -19.76 -13.98 -7.28
N SER A 306 -19.78 -15.28 -6.99
CA SER A 306 -19.76 -15.80 -5.61
C SER A 306 -18.50 -15.37 -4.87
N ARG A 307 -17.32 -15.51 -5.51
CA ARG A 307 -16.05 -15.08 -4.94
C ARG A 307 -15.98 -13.57 -4.73
N HIS A 308 -16.47 -12.78 -5.68
CA HIS A 308 -16.60 -11.34 -5.52
C HIS A 308 -17.45 -10.97 -4.31
N ALA A 309 -18.61 -11.60 -4.13
CA ALA A 309 -19.50 -11.32 -3.00
C ALA A 309 -18.84 -11.64 -1.65
N GLU A 310 -18.15 -12.78 -1.55
CA GLU A 310 -17.37 -13.17 -0.35
C GLU A 310 -16.28 -12.14 -0.03
N LEU A 311 -15.47 -11.76 -1.03
CA LEU A 311 -14.35 -10.84 -0.85
C LEU A 311 -14.80 -9.39 -0.60
N LYS A 312 -15.91 -8.97 -1.20
CA LYS A 312 -16.53 -7.67 -0.94
C LYS A 312 -17.00 -7.59 0.52
N GLU A 313 -17.68 -8.62 1.01
CA GLU A 313 -18.11 -8.66 2.42
C GLU A 313 -16.92 -8.67 3.39
N GLU A 314 -15.83 -9.38 3.07
CA GLU A 314 -14.59 -9.35 3.86
C GLU A 314 -13.99 -7.95 3.91
N ALA A 315 -13.91 -7.25 2.77
CA ALA A 315 -13.40 -5.88 2.69
C ALA A 315 -14.29 -4.88 3.45
N VAL A 316 -15.62 -5.01 3.35
CA VAL A 316 -16.58 -4.19 4.11
C VAL A 316 -16.45 -4.45 5.61
N LYS A 317 -16.31 -5.70 6.02
CA LYS A 317 -16.11 -6.07 7.43
C LYS A 317 -14.79 -5.51 7.96
N LEU A 318 -13.72 -5.55 7.16
CA LEU A 318 -12.44 -4.94 7.49
C LEU A 318 -12.60 -3.42 7.69
N PHE A 319 -13.26 -2.72 6.76
CA PHE A 319 -13.53 -1.29 6.89
C PHE A 319 -14.31 -0.94 8.14
N ARG A 320 -15.38 -1.69 8.45
CA ARG A 320 -16.21 -1.47 9.66
C ARG A 320 -15.42 -1.72 10.94
N GLY A 321 -14.53 -2.72 10.96
CA GLY A 321 -13.74 -3.10 12.13
C GLY A 321 -12.64 -2.10 12.54
N VAL A 322 -12.21 -1.21 11.64
CA VAL A 322 -11.24 -0.14 11.97
C VAL A 322 -11.90 0.90 12.88
N LYS A 323 -11.24 1.28 13.98
CA LYS A 323 -11.70 2.39 14.84
C LYS A 323 -11.52 3.71 14.08
N LYS A 324 -12.59 4.48 13.88
CA LYS A 324 -12.57 5.72 13.08
C LYS A 324 -13.16 6.87 13.89
N MET A 325 -12.62 8.08 13.72
CA MET A 325 -13.22 9.31 14.28
C MET A 325 -14.46 9.74 13.49
N GLY A 326 -15.35 10.52 14.12
CA GLY A 326 -16.58 11.06 13.49
C GLY A 326 -17.82 10.15 13.53
N GLY A 327 -17.71 8.93 14.08
CA GLY A 327 -18.84 8.01 14.25
C GLY A 327 -19.29 7.27 12.98
N GLU A 328 -20.31 6.41 13.11
CA GLU A 328 -20.79 5.59 11.98
C GLU A 328 -21.49 6.41 10.90
N GLU A 329 -22.21 7.48 11.26
CA GLU A 329 -22.90 8.33 10.28
C GLU A 329 -21.92 9.01 9.33
N PHE A 330 -20.80 9.53 9.85
CA PHE A 330 -19.73 10.11 9.03
C PHE A 330 -19.04 9.04 8.17
N SER A 331 -18.84 7.84 8.74
CA SER A 331 -18.21 6.72 8.04
C SER A 331 -19.08 6.15 6.90
N ARG A 332 -20.41 6.37 6.94
CA ARG A 332 -21.36 5.82 5.95
C ARG A 332 -21.07 6.29 4.52
N ARG A 333 -20.68 7.55 4.34
CA ARG A 333 -20.35 8.08 2.99
C ARG A 333 -19.14 7.37 2.37
N TYR A 334 -18.13 7.07 3.19
CA TYR A 334 -16.91 6.39 2.77
C TYR A 334 -17.14 4.89 2.55
N LEU A 335 -18.05 4.28 3.32
CA LEU A 335 -18.47 2.91 3.07
C LEU A 335 -19.16 2.78 1.70
N GLN A 336 -20.08 3.70 1.38
CA GLN A 336 -20.73 3.73 0.06
C GLN A 336 -19.72 3.96 -1.07
N GLN A 337 -18.74 4.84 -0.84
CA GLN A 337 -17.64 5.04 -1.79
C GLN A 337 -16.81 3.77 -1.99
N LEU A 338 -16.44 3.07 -0.91
CA LEU A 338 -15.70 1.80 -0.98
C LEU A 338 -16.46 0.74 -1.77
N GLU A 339 -17.76 0.58 -1.50
CA GLU A 339 -18.61 -0.39 -2.21
C GLU A 339 -18.68 -0.06 -3.71
N ALA A 340 -18.86 1.21 -4.07
CA ALA A 340 -18.88 1.66 -5.46
C ALA A 340 -17.53 1.43 -6.17
N GLU A 341 -16.41 1.76 -5.52
CA GLU A 341 -15.06 1.54 -6.08
C GLU A 341 -14.74 0.03 -6.24
N ILE A 342 -15.23 -0.82 -5.32
CA ILE A 342 -15.12 -2.28 -5.45
C ILE A 342 -15.94 -2.79 -6.63
N ASP A 343 -17.15 -2.28 -6.82
CA ASP A 343 -18.03 -2.68 -7.93
C ASP A 343 -17.44 -2.26 -9.28
N GLU A 344 -16.81 -1.08 -9.36
CA GLU A 344 -16.05 -0.66 -10.54
C GLU A 344 -14.87 -1.57 -10.85
N LEU A 345 -14.08 -1.96 -9.84
CA LEU A 345 -12.99 -2.93 -10.00
C LEU A 345 -13.51 -4.29 -10.42
N TYR A 346 -14.66 -4.73 -9.89
CA TYR A 346 -15.27 -5.99 -10.27
C TYR A 346 -15.63 -6.04 -11.75
N ILE A 347 -16.15 -4.95 -12.33
CA ILE A 347 -16.43 -4.85 -13.77
C ILE A 347 -15.14 -5.04 -14.59
N GLN A 348 -13.99 -4.56 -14.11
CA GLN A 348 -12.70 -4.77 -14.76
C GLN A 348 -12.28 -6.25 -14.68
N TYR A 349 -12.47 -6.89 -13.52
CA TYR A 349 -12.19 -8.32 -13.34
C TYR A 349 -13.08 -9.21 -14.20
N ILE A 350 -14.36 -8.88 -14.40
CA ILE A 350 -15.25 -9.59 -15.34
C ILE A 350 -14.65 -9.54 -16.75
N LYS A 351 -14.33 -8.35 -17.25
CA LYS A 351 -13.74 -8.18 -18.59
C LYS A 351 -12.42 -8.94 -18.73
N HIS A 352 -11.58 -8.90 -17.70
CA HIS A 352 -10.31 -9.62 -17.68
C HIS A 352 -10.52 -11.14 -17.69
N ASN A 353 -11.46 -11.65 -16.91
CA ASN A 353 -11.79 -13.07 -16.88
C ASN A 353 -12.42 -13.54 -18.20
N ASP A 354 -13.36 -12.79 -18.77
CA ASP A 354 -14.01 -13.10 -20.04
C ASP A 354 -13.00 -13.17 -21.21
N SER A 355 -11.93 -12.37 -21.15
CA SER A 355 -10.85 -12.41 -22.15
C SER A 355 -10.11 -13.76 -22.18
N LYS A 356 -10.20 -14.54 -21.10
CA LYS A 356 -9.60 -15.88 -20.96
C LYS A 356 -10.53 -16.99 -21.43
N ASN A 357 -11.77 -16.67 -21.81
CA ASN A 357 -12.75 -17.69 -22.19
C ASN A 357 -12.40 -18.29 -23.58
N ILE A 358 -11.69 -19.41 -23.56
CA ILE A 358 -11.24 -20.16 -24.73
C ILE A 358 -12.42 -20.67 -25.58
N PHE A 359 -13.62 -20.85 -25.01
CA PHE A 359 -14.76 -21.38 -25.75
C PHE A 359 -15.33 -20.41 -26.79
N HIS A 360 -15.18 -19.08 -26.61
CA HIS A 360 -15.49 -18.12 -27.67
C HIS A 360 -14.45 -18.18 -28.81
N ALA A 361 -13.20 -18.51 -28.51
CA ALA A 361 -12.14 -18.65 -29.49
C ALA A 361 -12.20 -19.98 -30.27
N ALA A 362 -12.77 -21.05 -29.69
CA ALA A 362 -12.85 -22.38 -30.30
C ALA A 362 -14.06 -22.55 -31.26
N ARG A 363 -15.04 -21.62 -31.24
CA ARG A 363 -16.25 -21.70 -32.07
C ARG A 363 -15.94 -21.59 -33.57
N THR A 364 -15.13 -20.61 -33.95
CA THR A 364 -14.71 -20.36 -35.34
C THR A 364 -13.89 -21.49 -35.97
N PRO A 365 -12.87 -22.08 -35.31
CA PRO A 365 -12.19 -23.24 -35.89
C PRO A 365 -13.13 -24.46 -35.96
N ALA A 366 -13.98 -24.69 -34.96
CA ALA A 366 -14.93 -25.81 -34.99
C ALA A 366 -15.95 -25.72 -36.14
N THR A 367 -16.51 -24.54 -36.42
CA THR A 367 -17.43 -24.32 -37.55
C THR A 367 -16.75 -24.62 -38.89
N LEU A 368 -15.55 -24.09 -39.09
CA LEU A 368 -14.78 -24.27 -40.33
C LEU A 368 -14.41 -25.75 -40.54
N PHE A 369 -14.02 -26.46 -39.48
CA PHE A 369 -13.78 -27.91 -39.54
C PHE A 369 -15.03 -28.71 -39.94
N VAL A 370 -16.20 -28.37 -39.39
CA VAL A 370 -17.47 -29.02 -39.76
C VAL A 370 -17.81 -28.78 -41.24
N VAL A 371 -17.62 -27.56 -41.75
CA VAL A 371 -17.86 -27.24 -43.16
C VAL A 371 -16.91 -28.02 -44.08
N ILE A 372 -15.61 -28.09 -43.73
CA ILE A 372 -14.62 -28.89 -44.46
C ILE A 372 -15.02 -30.36 -44.51
N PHE A 373 -15.47 -30.92 -43.37
CA PHE A 373 -15.90 -32.32 -43.31
C PHE A 373 -17.12 -32.60 -44.19
N ILE A 374 -18.13 -31.74 -44.16
CA ILE A 374 -19.36 -31.91 -44.96
C ILE A 374 -19.04 -31.82 -46.46
N THR A 375 -18.27 -30.82 -46.89
CA THR A 375 -17.93 -30.64 -48.30
C THR A 375 -17.05 -31.77 -48.82
N TYR A 376 -16.15 -32.31 -47.99
CA TYR A 376 -15.35 -33.49 -48.31
C TYR A 376 -16.22 -34.73 -48.57
N VAL A 377 -17.18 -35.01 -47.68
CA VAL A 377 -18.10 -36.16 -47.85
C VAL A 377 -18.95 -36.00 -49.10
N ILE A 378 -19.49 -34.81 -49.36
CA ILE A 378 -20.29 -34.54 -50.57
C ILE A 378 -19.43 -34.68 -51.83
N ALA A 379 -18.20 -34.17 -51.83
CA ALA A 379 -17.27 -34.33 -52.95
C ALA A 379 -16.97 -35.81 -53.25
N GLY A 380 -16.75 -36.61 -52.21
CA GLY A 380 -16.49 -38.05 -52.35
C GLY A 380 -17.69 -38.81 -52.94
N VAL A 381 -18.90 -38.54 -52.44
CA VAL A 381 -20.13 -39.21 -52.93
C VAL A 381 -20.47 -38.79 -54.36
N THR A 382 -20.39 -37.49 -54.67
CA THR A 382 -20.70 -36.98 -56.01
C THR A 382 -19.65 -37.37 -57.05
N GLY A 383 -18.38 -37.44 -56.67
CA GLY A 383 -17.31 -37.98 -57.50
C GLY A 383 -17.50 -39.47 -57.79
N PHE A 384 -18.00 -40.25 -56.82
CA PHE A 384 -18.30 -41.67 -57.03
C PHE A 384 -19.49 -41.89 -58.00
N ILE A 385 -20.47 -40.99 -58.01
CA ILE A 385 -21.64 -41.04 -58.90
C ILE A 385 -21.30 -40.57 -60.33
N GLY A 386 -20.14 -39.93 -60.54
CA GLY A 386 -19.71 -39.37 -61.84
C GLY A 386 -20.22 -37.95 -62.11
N LEU A 387 -20.59 -37.20 -61.07
CA LEU A 387 -20.99 -35.80 -61.15
C LEU A 387 -19.79 -34.87 -60.92
N ASP A 388 -18.81 -34.93 -61.84
CA ASP A 388 -17.49 -34.31 -61.68
C ASP A 388 -17.54 -32.79 -61.47
N ILE A 389 -18.53 -32.10 -62.05
CA ILE A 389 -18.72 -30.65 -61.89
C ILE A 389 -19.04 -30.31 -60.43
N ILE A 390 -19.91 -31.10 -59.79
CA ILE A 390 -20.34 -30.87 -58.41
C ILE A 390 -19.21 -31.23 -57.45
N ALA A 391 -18.50 -32.34 -57.70
CA ALA A 391 -17.34 -32.73 -56.90
C ALA A 391 -16.23 -31.67 -56.96
N SER A 392 -15.97 -31.10 -58.15
CA SER A 392 -14.99 -30.03 -58.34
C SER A 392 -15.40 -28.75 -57.59
N LEU A 393 -16.68 -28.39 -57.60
CA LEU A 393 -17.19 -27.25 -56.86
C LEU A 393 -17.05 -27.43 -55.34
N CYS A 394 -17.37 -28.62 -54.82
CA CYS A 394 -17.19 -28.93 -53.40
C CYS A 394 -15.72 -28.91 -52.98
N ASN A 395 -14.81 -29.41 -53.81
CA ASN A 395 -13.37 -29.34 -53.56
C ASN A 395 -12.84 -27.90 -53.57
N MET A 396 -13.37 -27.03 -54.44
CA MET A 396 -13.03 -25.61 -54.46
C MET A 396 -13.48 -24.90 -53.16
N ILE A 397 -14.71 -25.18 -52.71
CA ILE A 397 -15.25 -24.63 -51.45
C ILE A 397 -14.40 -25.11 -50.26
N MET A 398 -14.03 -26.39 -50.23
CA MET A 398 -13.14 -26.96 -49.21
C MET A 398 -11.75 -26.29 -49.20
N GLY A 399 -11.17 -26.04 -50.38
CA GLY A 399 -9.89 -25.34 -50.50
C GLY A 399 -9.99 -23.90 -49.96
N LEU A 400 -11.07 -23.19 -50.28
CA LEU A 400 -11.31 -21.84 -49.76
C LEU A 400 -11.50 -21.83 -48.24
N THR A 401 -12.24 -22.77 -47.66
CA THR A 401 -12.43 -22.85 -46.20
C THR A 401 -11.18 -23.27 -45.45
N LEU A 402 -10.30 -24.07 -46.06
CA LEU A 402 -8.99 -24.38 -45.49
C LEU A 402 -8.08 -23.14 -45.47
N ILE A 403 -8.07 -22.36 -46.56
CA ILE A 403 -7.33 -21.10 -46.62
C ILE A 403 -7.84 -20.13 -45.56
N THR A 404 -9.16 -19.97 -45.40
CA THR A 404 -9.70 -19.08 -44.35
C THR A 404 -9.36 -19.55 -42.94
N LEU A 405 -9.32 -20.86 -42.68
CA LEU A 405 -8.86 -21.41 -41.40
C LEU A 405 -7.38 -21.10 -41.14
N CYS A 406 -6.51 -21.26 -42.13
CA CYS A 406 -5.09 -20.92 -42.03
C CYS A 406 -4.89 -19.41 -41.82
N THR A 407 -5.64 -18.58 -42.55
CA THR A 407 -5.62 -17.12 -42.39
C THR A 407 -6.10 -16.71 -40.99
N TRP A 408 -7.17 -17.32 -40.47
CA TRP A 408 -7.65 -17.08 -39.11
C TRP A 408 -6.62 -17.47 -38.05
N ALA A 409 -5.98 -18.65 -38.21
CA ALA A 409 -4.92 -19.10 -37.31
C ALA A 409 -3.70 -18.17 -37.33
N TYR A 410 -3.31 -17.70 -38.52
CA TYR A 410 -2.24 -16.73 -38.69
C TYR A 410 -2.58 -15.40 -37.99
N ILE A 411 -3.77 -14.84 -38.22
CA ILE A 411 -4.21 -13.57 -37.60
C ILE A 411 -4.25 -13.67 -36.08
N ARG A 412 -4.69 -14.81 -35.53
CA ARG A 412 -4.71 -15.04 -34.08
C ARG A 412 -3.31 -15.21 -33.49
N TYR A 413 -2.37 -15.79 -34.24
CA TYR A 413 -0.98 -15.96 -33.81
C TYR A 413 -0.14 -14.68 -33.95
N SER A 414 -0.28 -13.95 -35.06
CA SER A 414 0.51 -12.74 -35.36
C SER A 414 -0.08 -11.47 -34.74
N GLY A 415 -1.40 -11.42 -34.55
CA GLY A 415 -2.12 -10.24 -34.05
C GLY A 415 -2.33 -9.13 -35.08
N GLU A 416 -1.88 -9.30 -36.33
CA GLU A 416 -2.10 -8.36 -37.44
C GLU A 416 -3.47 -8.59 -38.13
N TYR A 417 -4.05 -7.54 -38.73
CA TYR A 417 -5.35 -7.61 -39.45
C TYR A 417 -6.54 -8.10 -38.61
N ARG A 418 -6.67 -7.60 -37.38
CA ARG A 418 -7.75 -7.96 -36.44
C ARG A 418 -9.17 -7.75 -36.99
N GLU A 419 -9.38 -6.75 -37.84
CA GLU A 419 -10.67 -6.49 -38.48
C GLU A 419 -11.09 -7.63 -39.42
N LEU A 420 -10.15 -8.21 -40.16
CA LEU A 420 -10.41 -9.37 -41.03
C LEU A 420 -10.72 -10.62 -40.20
N GLY A 421 -10.04 -10.80 -39.07
CA GLY A 421 -10.35 -11.86 -38.10
C GLY A 421 -11.77 -11.76 -37.54
N ALA A 422 -12.23 -10.53 -37.24
CA ALA A 422 -13.58 -10.29 -36.75
C ALA A 422 -14.67 -10.61 -37.80
N VAL A 423 -14.41 -10.32 -39.08
CA VAL A 423 -15.31 -10.70 -40.18
C VAL A 423 -15.41 -12.23 -40.32
N ILE A 424 -14.28 -12.94 -40.23
CA ILE A 424 -14.27 -14.41 -40.27
C ILE A 424 -15.08 -14.98 -39.08
N ASP A 425 -14.89 -14.43 -37.88
CA ASP A 425 -15.64 -14.84 -36.68
C ASP A 425 -17.17 -14.58 -36.84
N GLN A 426 -17.58 -13.47 -37.46
CA GLN A 426 -18.99 -13.17 -37.75
C GLN A 426 -19.61 -14.13 -38.77
N VAL A 427 -18.90 -14.43 -39.86
CA VAL A 427 -19.37 -15.38 -40.90
C VAL A 427 -19.46 -16.79 -40.31
N ALA A 428 -18.48 -17.19 -39.51
CA ALA A 428 -18.50 -18.46 -38.81
C ALA A 428 -19.66 -18.58 -37.82
N ALA A 429 -20.00 -17.49 -37.11
CA ALA A 429 -21.17 -17.45 -36.23
C ALA A 429 -22.49 -17.60 -37.01
N ALA A 430 -22.64 -16.88 -38.12
CA ALA A 430 -23.82 -17.01 -38.98
C ALA A 430 -23.99 -18.44 -39.55
N LEU A 431 -22.88 -19.07 -39.95
CA LEU A 431 -22.87 -20.47 -40.40
C LEU A 431 -23.19 -21.46 -39.27
N TRP A 432 -22.68 -21.21 -38.06
CA TRP A 432 -22.99 -22.03 -36.89
C TRP A 432 -24.48 -22.01 -36.56
N ASP A 433 -25.11 -20.82 -36.63
CA ASP A 433 -26.52 -20.68 -36.29
C ASP A 433 -27.43 -21.27 -37.40
N GLN A 434 -26.99 -21.27 -38.67
CA GLN A 434 -27.73 -21.89 -39.78
C GLN A 434 -27.56 -23.41 -39.87
N VAL A 435 -26.37 -23.94 -39.58
CA VAL A 435 -26.01 -25.35 -39.85
C VAL A 435 -25.82 -26.15 -38.56
N GLY A 436 -25.34 -25.52 -37.50
CA GLY A 436 -24.89 -26.16 -36.26
C GLY A 436 -26.02 -26.82 -35.47
N GLU A 437 -27.15 -26.15 -35.23
CA GLU A 437 -28.23 -26.72 -34.40
C GLU A 437 -28.88 -27.97 -35.04
N GLY A 438 -29.06 -27.97 -36.37
CA GLY A 438 -29.66 -29.10 -37.09
C GLY A 438 -28.70 -30.26 -37.38
N ALA A 439 -27.42 -29.98 -37.64
CA ALA A 439 -26.43 -31.00 -38.00
C ALA A 439 -25.86 -31.72 -36.76
N LEU A 440 -25.61 -31.02 -35.65
CA LEU A 440 -25.18 -31.65 -34.40
C LEU A 440 -26.28 -32.51 -33.78
N TYR A 441 -27.54 -32.10 -33.81
CA TYR A 441 -28.65 -32.94 -33.33
C TYR A 441 -28.77 -34.25 -34.12
N LYS A 442 -28.53 -34.22 -35.44
CA LYS A 442 -28.50 -35.40 -36.31
C LYS A 442 -27.26 -36.28 -36.12
N LEU A 443 -26.09 -35.69 -35.88
CA LEU A 443 -24.87 -36.43 -35.56
C LEU A 443 -24.94 -37.06 -34.16
N TYR A 444 -25.52 -36.37 -33.18
CA TYR A 444 -25.72 -36.88 -31.82
C TYR A 444 -26.76 -38.01 -31.78
N SER A 445 -27.85 -37.89 -32.54
CA SER A 445 -28.85 -38.97 -32.67
C SER A 445 -28.29 -40.19 -33.43
N ALA A 446 -27.44 -39.99 -34.44
CA ALA A 446 -26.73 -41.06 -35.15
C ALA A 446 -25.67 -41.76 -34.27
N ALA A 447 -24.93 -41.01 -33.44
CA ALA A 447 -24.01 -41.59 -32.47
C ALA A 447 -24.73 -42.34 -31.33
N ALA A 448 -25.89 -41.85 -30.89
CA ALA A 448 -26.73 -42.51 -29.89
C ALA A 448 -27.36 -43.81 -30.41
N THR A 449 -27.70 -43.90 -31.70
CA THR A 449 -28.18 -45.14 -32.33
C THR A 449 -27.07 -46.20 -32.44
N HIS A 450 -25.82 -45.79 -32.65
CA HIS A 450 -24.67 -46.70 -32.64
C HIS A 450 -24.35 -47.27 -31.24
N ARG A 451 -24.70 -46.56 -30.16
CA ARG A 451 -24.53 -47.03 -28.78
C ARG A 451 -25.48 -48.19 -28.42
N HIS A 452 -26.66 -48.24 -29.04
CA HIS A 452 -27.61 -49.35 -28.88
C HIS A 452 -27.15 -50.65 -29.57
N LEU A 453 -26.40 -50.56 -30.68
CA LEU A 453 -25.83 -51.72 -31.37
C LEU A 453 -24.65 -52.34 -30.59
N TYR A 454 -23.84 -51.52 -29.91
CA TYR A 454 -22.74 -52.00 -29.07
C TYR A 454 -23.23 -52.78 -27.84
N HIS A 455 -24.34 -52.36 -27.22
CA HIS A 455 -24.94 -53.08 -26.09
C HIS A 455 -25.56 -54.44 -26.47
N HIS A 456 -25.88 -54.67 -27.74
CA HIS A 456 -26.43 -55.94 -28.22
C HIS A 456 -25.34 -56.96 -28.61
N ALA A 457 -24.14 -56.51 -28.95
CA ALA A 457 -23.02 -57.37 -29.37
C ALA A 457 -22.16 -57.88 -28.19
N PHE A 458 -22.14 -57.16 -27.06
CA PHE A 458 -21.39 -57.55 -25.86
C PHE A 458 -22.21 -57.25 -24.60
N PRO A 459 -22.95 -58.23 -24.03
CA PRO A 459 -23.59 -58.05 -22.74
C PRO A 459 -22.52 -57.93 -21.65
N ALA A 460 -22.53 -56.82 -20.90
CA ALA A 460 -21.70 -56.66 -19.72
C ALA A 460 -22.10 -57.68 -18.63
N PRO A 461 -21.18 -58.15 -17.77
CA PRO A 461 -21.49 -59.13 -16.73
C PRO A 461 -22.44 -58.52 -15.71
N LYS A 462 -23.47 -59.28 -15.31
CA LYS A 462 -24.37 -58.93 -14.20
C LYS A 462 -23.55 -58.74 -12.92
N ALA A 463 -23.61 -57.55 -12.34
CA ALA A 463 -23.15 -57.33 -10.97
C ALA A 463 -24.04 -58.12 -10.01
N GLU A 464 -23.44 -59.05 -9.27
CA GLU A 464 -24.08 -59.76 -8.17
C GLU A 464 -24.51 -58.78 -7.09
N ALA A 465 -25.75 -58.94 -6.63
CA ALA A 465 -26.32 -58.21 -5.52
C ALA A 465 -25.57 -58.58 -4.23
N ALA A 466 -25.04 -57.57 -3.53
CA ALA A 466 -24.44 -57.74 -2.22
C ALA A 466 -25.48 -58.28 -1.23
N GLU A 467 -25.26 -59.51 -0.77
CA GLU A 467 -25.99 -60.13 0.33
C GLU A 467 -25.81 -59.32 1.62
N GLY A 468 -26.94 -59.02 2.26
CA GLY A 468 -26.99 -58.46 3.60
C GLY A 468 -26.48 -59.44 4.64
N SER A 469 -25.47 -59.03 5.39
CA SER A 469 -25.01 -59.73 6.60
C SER A 469 -25.76 -59.20 7.83
N GLU A 470 -26.87 -59.84 8.17
CA GLU A 470 -27.33 -59.93 9.56
C GLU A 470 -26.60 -61.09 10.27
N ARG A 471 -25.92 -60.80 11.39
CA ARG A 471 -26.08 -61.46 12.71
C ARG A 471 -24.98 -60.96 13.68
N LYS A 472 -25.36 -60.28 14.77
CA LYS A 472 -25.71 -60.84 16.10
C LYS A 472 -24.59 -61.68 16.74
N LYS A 473 -23.96 -61.15 17.80
CA LYS A 473 -24.24 -61.52 19.21
C LYS A 473 -23.17 -60.95 20.16
N MET A 474 -23.68 -60.54 21.33
CA MET A 474 -23.09 -60.56 22.69
C MET A 474 -21.76 -59.83 22.94
#